data_AF-A0A414B849-F1
#
_entry.id   AF-A0A414B849-F1
#
_cell.length_a   1.000
_cell.length_b   1.000
_cell.length_c   1.000
_cell.angle_alpha   90.00
_cell.angle_beta   90.00
_cell.angle_gamma   90.00
#
_symmetry.space_group_name_H-M   'P 1'
#
loop_
_entity.id
_entity.type
_entity.pdbx_description
1 polymer ?
#
loop_
_entity_poly.entity_id
_entity_poly.type
_entity_poly.pdbx_seq_one_letter_code
_entity_poly.pdbx_strand_id
1 'polypeptide(L)'
;MLRPTVKAAEFEKYGFKRCKGIYKDCFYLCVARGSKMLFVSDVCFDVFEWDDVDPRIHKNANHNKDKRDWMDIIYDLIKANLLESEFKSFAGLKE
;
A
#
# COMPACT_ATOMS: atom_id res chain seq x y z
N MET A 1 6.18 -9.43 6.55
CA MET A 1 5.68 -8.04 6.56
C MET A 1 6.37 -7.32 5.41
N LEU A 2 5.64 -6.46 4.69
CA LEU A 2 6.20 -5.65 3.61
C LEU A 2 6.61 -4.30 4.18
N ARG A 3 7.78 -3.82 3.78
CA ARG A 3 8.23 -2.46 4.09
C ARG A 3 8.43 -1.65 2.80
N PRO A 4 8.13 -0.35 2.83
CA PRO A 4 8.52 0.56 1.76
C PRO A 4 10.04 0.66 1.66
N THR A 5 10.54 0.73 0.43
CA THR A 5 11.96 1.02 0.12
C THR A 5 12.19 2.51 -0.19
N VAL A 6 11.11 3.25 -0.43
CA VAL A 6 11.07 4.68 -0.75
C VAL A 6 10.10 5.40 0.18
N LYS A 7 10.15 6.73 0.20
CA LYS A 7 9.17 7.54 0.95
C LYS A 7 7.76 7.27 0.46
N ALA A 8 6.79 7.25 1.38
CA ALA A 8 5.39 6.97 1.10
C ALA A 8 4.79 7.92 0.06
N ALA A 9 5.26 9.17 0.00
CA ALA A 9 4.84 10.16 -1.00
C ALA A 9 5.09 9.70 -2.46
N GLU A 10 6.07 8.83 -2.71
CA GLU A 10 6.32 8.30 -4.05
C GLU A 10 5.19 7.40 -4.56
N PHE A 11 4.40 6.82 -3.65
CA PHE A 11 3.26 5.97 -4.00
C PHE A 11 2.10 6.77 -4.63
N GLU A 12 2.06 8.10 -4.50
CA GLU A 12 1.09 8.95 -5.22
C GLU A 12 1.15 8.71 -6.73
N LYS A 13 2.35 8.45 -7.28
CA LYS A 13 2.57 8.14 -8.71
C LYS A 13 1.89 6.84 -9.17
N TYR A 14 1.58 5.97 -8.22
CA TYR A 14 0.92 4.68 -8.43
C TYR A 14 -0.57 4.71 -8.08
N GLY A 15 -1.13 5.92 -7.89
CA GLY A 15 -2.55 6.15 -7.64
C GLY A 15 -2.95 6.14 -6.16
N PHE A 16 -1.99 5.99 -5.24
CA PHE A 16 -2.27 6.14 -3.82
C PHE A 16 -2.66 7.60 -3.53
N LYS A 17 -3.59 7.77 -2.58
CA LYS A 17 -4.05 9.06 -2.11
C LYS A 17 -3.52 9.30 -0.72
N ARG A 18 -3.19 10.55 -0.40
CA ARG A 18 -2.81 10.94 0.96
C ARG A 18 -3.95 10.61 1.93
N CYS A 19 -3.64 10.14 3.13
CA CYS A 19 -4.63 9.91 4.18
C CYS A 19 -5.17 11.23 4.74
N LYS A 20 -6.37 11.18 5.32
CA LYS A 20 -7.03 12.31 5.97
C LYS A 20 -6.59 12.45 7.44
N GLY A 21 -6.77 13.65 7.99
CA GLY A 21 -6.73 13.90 9.43
C GLY A 21 -5.30 14.01 9.96
N ILE A 22 -4.99 13.20 10.98
CA ILE A 22 -3.67 13.18 11.63
C ILE A 22 -2.64 12.34 10.86
N TYR A 23 -3.08 11.53 9.89
CA TYR A 23 -2.23 10.61 9.14
C TYR A 23 -1.64 11.25 7.87
N LYS A 24 -1.29 12.54 7.89
CA LYS A 24 -0.96 13.33 6.68
C LYS A 24 0.25 12.82 5.90
N ASP A 25 1.15 12.09 6.56
CA ASP A 25 2.35 11.53 5.95
C ASP A 25 2.15 10.09 5.48
N CYS A 26 0.91 9.58 5.58
CA CYS A 26 0.54 8.24 5.13
C CYS A 26 -0.34 8.31 3.88
N PHE A 27 -0.40 7.21 3.16
CA PHE A 27 -1.10 7.07 1.89
C PHE A 27 -1.92 5.80 1.87
N TYR A 28 -3.00 5.81 1.09
CA TYR A 28 -3.89 4.67 0.94
C TYR A 28 -4.35 4.48 -0.51
N LEU A 29 -4.71 3.25 -0.86
CA LEU A 29 -5.36 2.89 -2.11
C LEU A 29 -6.53 1.94 -1.83
N CYS A 30 -7.75 2.39 -2.13
CA CYS A 30 -8.94 1.54 -2.08
C CYS A 30 -9.04 0.69 -3.36
N VAL A 31 -8.99 -0.62 -3.20
CA VAL A 31 -9.11 -1.62 -4.27
C VAL A 31 -10.47 -2.29 -4.16
N ALA A 32 -11.34 -2.08 -5.15
CA ALA A 32 -12.70 -2.62 -5.13
C ALA A 32 -12.71 -4.16 -5.25
N ARG A 33 -11.77 -4.73 -6.02
CA ARG A 33 -11.58 -6.18 -6.12
C ARG A 33 -10.95 -6.68 -4.82
N GLY A 34 -11.67 -7.54 -4.11
CA GLY A 34 -11.30 -8.02 -2.78
C GLY A 34 -11.62 -7.06 -1.63
N SER A 35 -12.24 -5.89 -1.90
CA SER A 35 -12.63 -4.90 -0.90
C SER A 35 -11.52 -4.57 0.10
N LYS A 36 -10.32 -4.25 -0.41
CA LYS A 36 -9.13 -3.96 0.43
C LYS A 36 -8.74 -2.49 0.36
N MET A 37 -8.18 -2.00 1.47
CA MET A 37 -7.42 -0.76 1.52
C MET A 37 -5.95 -1.08 1.71
N LEU A 38 -5.13 -0.79 0.69
CA LEU A 38 -3.67 -0.81 0.83
C LEU A 38 -3.25 0.46 1.55
N PHE A 39 -2.43 0.34 2.58
CA PHE A 39 -1.93 1.46 3.38
C PHE A 39 -0.41 1.47 3.34
N VAL A 40 0.17 2.67 3.24
CA VAL A 40 1.61 2.85 3.26
C VAL A 40 2.00 4.10 4.06
N SER A 41 3.02 3.94 4.90
CA SER A 41 3.75 5.02 5.57
C SER A 41 5.23 4.93 5.18
N ASP A 42 6.10 5.81 5.68
CA ASP A 42 7.54 5.71 5.43
C ASP A 42 8.18 4.46 6.09
N VAL A 43 7.48 3.79 7.00
CA VAL A 43 8.03 2.68 7.80
C VAL A 43 7.35 1.34 7.53
N CYS A 44 6.10 1.32 7.08
CA CYS A 44 5.35 0.08 6.91
C CYS A 44 4.36 0.13 5.74
N PHE A 45 4.05 -1.06 5.23
CA PHE A 45 2.97 -1.29 4.29
C PHE A 45 2.02 -2.36 4.87
N ASP A 46 0.72 -2.09 4.83
CA ASP A 46 -0.29 -2.97 5.40
C ASP A 46 -1.56 -3.04 4.53
N VAL A 47 -2.34 -4.10 4.72
CA VAL A 47 -3.57 -4.37 3.96
C VAL A 47 -4.72 -4.50 4.93
N PHE A 48 -5.68 -3.58 4.83
CA PHE A 48 -6.89 -3.57 5.64
C PHE A 48 -8.11 -3.97 4.81
N GLU A 49 -9.17 -4.42 5.47
CA GLU A 49 -10.49 -4.40 4.86
C GLU A 49 -10.88 -2.96 4.54
N TRP A 50 -11.51 -2.74 3.40
CA TRP A 50 -12.00 -1.42 3.05
C TRP A 50 -13.28 -1.14 3.84
N ASP A 51 -13.18 -0.17 4.75
CA ASP A 51 -14.29 0.42 5.49
C ASP A 51 -14.50 1.88 5.04
N ASP A 52 -15.72 2.25 4.65
CA ASP A 52 -16.05 3.60 4.16
C ASP A 52 -16.08 4.66 5.28
N VAL A 53 -16.16 4.22 6.54
CA VAL A 53 -16.05 5.10 7.71
C VAL A 53 -14.64 5.21 8.28
N ASP A 54 -13.64 4.58 7.64
CA ASP A 54 -12.25 4.64 8.09
C ASP A 54 -11.76 6.11 8.13
N PRO A 55 -11.24 6.58 9.28
CA PRO A 55 -10.84 7.99 9.44
C PRO A 55 -9.66 8.41 8.54
N ARG A 56 -8.91 7.43 8.00
CA ARG A 56 -7.79 7.65 7.07
C ARG A 56 -8.28 7.95 5.66
N ILE A 57 -9.48 7.52 5.31
CA ILE A 57 -10.04 7.60 3.96
C ILE A 57 -10.84 8.91 3.79
N HIS A 58 -10.74 9.52 2.61
CA HIS A 58 -11.55 10.68 2.26
C HIS A 58 -13.02 10.31 2.04
N LYS A 59 -13.95 11.19 2.44
CA LYS A 59 -15.37 11.05 2.09
C LYS A 59 -15.51 11.00 0.57
N ASN A 60 -16.19 9.98 0.04
CA ASN A 60 -16.23 9.66 -1.39
C ASN A 60 -14.86 9.32 -2.00
N ALA A 61 -14.04 8.54 -1.29
CA ALA A 61 -12.82 8.01 -1.88
C ALA A 61 -13.20 7.15 -3.10
N ASN A 62 -13.05 7.74 -4.29
CA ASN A 62 -13.27 7.04 -5.54
C ASN A 62 -12.44 5.76 -5.52
N HIS A 63 -13.11 4.63 -5.77
CA HIS A 63 -12.46 3.35 -5.97
C HIS A 63 -11.43 3.49 -7.08
N ASN A 64 -10.28 2.83 -6.91
CA ASN A 64 -9.39 2.68 -8.04
C ASN A 64 -10.15 1.94 -9.16
N LYS A 65 -10.19 2.50 -10.37
CA LYS A 65 -10.83 1.87 -11.55
C LYS A 65 -9.96 0.77 -12.16
N ASP A 66 -8.79 0.54 -11.57
CA ASP A 66 -7.89 -0.53 -11.94
C ASP A 66 -8.61 -1.87 -11.93
N LYS A 67 -8.28 -2.68 -12.95
CA LYS A 67 -8.84 -4.02 -13.12
C LYS A 67 -8.03 -5.06 -12.36
N ARG A 68 -6.82 -4.72 -11.90
CA ARG A 68 -5.97 -5.61 -11.10
C ARG A 68 -6.59 -5.88 -9.73
N ASP A 69 -6.38 -7.10 -9.23
CA ASP A 69 -6.67 -7.42 -7.83
C ASP A 69 -5.64 -6.76 -6.90
N TRP A 70 -5.94 -6.65 -5.60
CA TRP A 70 -5.03 -6.05 -4.62
C TRP A 70 -3.69 -6.81 -4.55
N MET A 71 -3.67 -8.13 -4.74
CA MET A 71 -2.43 -8.92 -4.82
C MET A 71 -1.60 -8.59 -6.05
N ASP A 72 -2.24 -8.41 -7.21
CA ASP A 72 -1.54 -8.02 -8.45
C ASP A 72 -0.88 -6.65 -8.30
N ILE A 73 -1.57 -5.70 -7.65
CA ILE A 73 -1.03 -4.38 -7.35
C ILE A 73 0.20 -4.51 -6.43
N ILE A 74 0.12 -5.29 -5.35
CA ILE A 74 1.27 -5.51 -4.46
C ILE A 74 2.44 -6.13 -5.21
N TYR A 75 2.18 -7.12 -6.06
CA TYR A 75 3.21 -7.76 -6.87
C TYR A 75 3.92 -6.76 -7.80
N ASP A 76 3.18 -5.87 -8.44
CA ASP A 76 3.74 -4.82 -9.29
C ASP A 76 4.55 -3.79 -8.49
N LEU A 77 4.10 -3.43 -7.28
CA LEU A 77 4.86 -2.55 -6.37
C LEU A 77 6.18 -3.20 -5.93
N ILE A 78 6.18 -4.52 -5.66
CA ILE A 78 7.40 -5.27 -5.36
C ILE A 78 8.34 -5.29 -6.57
N LYS A 79 7.83 -5.58 -7.77
CA LYS A 79 8.63 -5.55 -9.01
C LYS A 79 9.20 -4.19 -9.34
N ALA A 80 8.48 -3.13 -9.01
CA ALA A 80 8.95 -1.75 -9.11
C ALA A 80 9.96 -1.37 -8.02
N ASN A 81 10.34 -2.32 -7.14
CA ASN A 81 11.25 -2.13 -6.03
C ASN A 81 10.77 -1.04 -5.05
N LEU A 82 9.46 -0.88 -4.88
CA LEU A 82 8.83 0.04 -3.91
C LEU A 82 8.53 -0.64 -2.58
N LEU A 83 8.35 -1.96 -2.61
CA LEU A 83 8.09 -2.80 -1.45
C LEU A 83 9.09 -3.94 -1.41
N GLU A 84 9.56 -4.27 -0.22
CA GLU A 84 10.38 -5.44 0.02
C GLU A 84 9.90 -6.21 1.25
N SER A 85 10.26 -7.49 1.33
CA SER A 85 10.04 -8.28 2.54
C SER A 85 10.96 -7.80 3.65
N GLU A 86 10.42 -7.58 4.84
CA GLU A 86 11.21 -7.38 6.06
C GLU A 86 12.03 -8.63 6.42
N PHE A 87 11.51 -9.80 6.08
CA PHE A 87 12.24 -11.06 6.18
C PHE A 87 13.09 -11.20 4.93
N LYS A 88 14.35 -10.75 4.98
CA LYS A 88 15.33 -11.10 3.96
C LYS A 88 15.45 -12.61 3.95
N SER A 89 15.29 -13.22 2.77
CA SER A 89 15.45 -14.65 2.59
C SER A 89 16.82 -15.11 3.10
N PHE A 90 16.87 -16.31 3.68
CA PHE A 90 18.07 -17.04 4.10
C PHE A 90 19.06 -17.37 2.96
N ALA A 91 19.12 -16.57 1.89
CA ALA A 91 20.04 -16.77 0.76
C ALA A 91 21.51 -16.43 1.09
N GLY A 92 21.89 -16.46 2.37
CA GLY A 92 23.21 -16.07 2.88
C GLY A 92 23.82 -16.99 3.94
N LEU A 93 23.16 -18.08 4.36
CA LEU A 93 23.85 -19.16 5.07
C LEU A 93 24.52 -20.04 4.02
N LYS A 94 25.72 -19.64 3.60
CA LYS A 94 26.67 -20.60 3.03
C LYS A 94 27.09 -21.53 4.15
N GLU A 95 26.82 -22.81 3.98
CA GLU A 95 27.50 -23.91 4.70
C GLU A 95 29.01 -23.84 4.49
#